data_AF-A0A0C3PNF2-F1
#
_entry.id   AF-A0A0C3PNF2-F1
#
_cell.length_a   1.000
_cell.length_b   1.000
_cell.length_c   1.000
_cell.angle_alpha   90.00
_cell.angle_beta   90.00
_cell.angle_gamma   90.00
#
_symmetry.space_group_name_H-M   'P 1'
#
loop_
_entity.id
_entity.type
_entity.pdbx_description
1 polymer ?
#
loop_
_entity_poly.entity_id
_entity_poly.type
_entity_poly.pdbx_seq_one_letter_code
_entity_poly.pdbx_strand_id
1 'polypeptide(L)'
;MSVLQEPNKALYRPALETLRTLIRTSTSSMTSVPKPLKFLRPHFLELQELHTSWPDSDDKALFADILSVLAMTYSDTQPRGTLRYRLLSQEASSTPSDPGLWGHEYIRHLAAELGEEYSLRVEKSQDISTLRALALECATFLIHHNAEADAVDLLEELECVAKIADLVDKDTYTRVCTYMVACVPLLPPPDDVAFLRTAHAIYIQHSKFPEAIALAIKLGDPKLVYSDFHA
;
A
#
# COMPACT_ATOMS: atom_id res chain seq x y z
N MET A 1 -10.07 5.07 -26.84
CA MET A 1 -9.46 6.42 -26.83
C MET A 1 -10.36 7.45 -27.48
N SER A 2 -10.85 7.23 -28.71
CA SER A 2 -11.78 8.16 -29.40
C SER A 2 -13.03 8.52 -28.58
N VAL A 3 -13.65 7.54 -27.91
CA VAL A 3 -14.89 7.74 -27.11
C VAL A 3 -14.71 8.70 -25.93
N LEU A 4 -13.51 8.78 -25.33
CA LEU A 4 -13.25 9.65 -24.17
C LEU A 4 -13.01 11.12 -24.58
N GLN A 5 -12.76 11.37 -25.88
CA GLN A 5 -12.59 12.71 -26.45
C GLN A 5 -13.89 13.26 -27.05
N GLU A 6 -14.91 12.41 -27.24
CA GLU A 6 -16.21 12.81 -27.78
C GLU A 6 -17.03 13.61 -26.76
N PRO A 7 -17.86 14.57 -27.16
CA PRO A 7 -18.60 15.44 -26.22
C PRO A 7 -19.68 14.71 -25.40
N ASN A 8 -19.96 13.44 -25.72
CA ASN A 8 -21.02 12.68 -25.07
C ASN A 8 -20.54 12.05 -23.75
N LYS A 9 -20.68 12.82 -22.67
CA LYS A 9 -20.32 12.41 -21.29
C LYS A 9 -21.02 11.13 -20.82
N ALA A 10 -22.16 10.74 -21.40
CA ALA A 10 -22.86 9.52 -21.03
C ALA A 10 -22.07 8.23 -21.39
N LEU A 11 -21.13 8.31 -22.33
CA LEU A 11 -20.32 7.17 -22.77
C LEU A 11 -19.01 7.02 -22.00
N TYR A 12 -18.62 8.02 -21.21
CA TYR A 12 -17.33 8.03 -20.52
C TYR A 12 -17.26 6.94 -19.46
N ARG A 13 -18.24 6.87 -18.54
CA ARG A 13 -18.25 5.87 -17.47
C ARG A 13 -18.26 4.43 -18.00
N PRO A 14 -19.12 4.03 -18.97
CA PRO A 14 -19.04 2.70 -19.57
C PRO A 14 -17.68 2.40 -20.22
N ALA A 15 -17.07 3.38 -20.89
CA ALA A 15 -15.76 3.20 -21.51
C ALA A 15 -14.65 3.02 -20.45
N LEU A 16 -14.66 3.79 -19.37
CA LEU A 16 -13.72 3.66 -18.26
C LEU A 16 -13.87 2.33 -17.53
N GLU A 17 -15.09 1.86 -17.27
CA GLU A 17 -15.32 0.55 -16.64
C GLU A 17 -14.91 -0.61 -17.56
N THR A 18 -15.10 -0.46 -18.88
CA THR A 18 -14.59 -1.42 -19.86
C THR A 18 -13.07 -1.46 -19.81
N LEU A 19 -12.41 -0.29 -19.79
CA LEU A 19 -10.95 -0.19 -19.72
C LEU A 19 -10.42 -0.80 -18.41
N ARG A 20 -11.03 -0.49 -17.27
CA ARG A 20 -10.71 -1.09 -15.97
C ARG A 20 -10.81 -2.61 -16.02
N THR A 21 -11.91 -3.13 -16.56
CA THR A 21 -12.13 -4.57 -16.69
C THR A 21 -11.06 -5.21 -17.56
N LEU A 22 -10.77 -4.63 -18.73
CA LEU A 22 -9.76 -5.12 -19.66
C LEU A 22 -8.36 -5.14 -19.05
N ILE A 23 -7.99 -4.09 -18.30
CA ILE A 23 -6.70 -4.04 -17.60
C ILE A 23 -6.64 -5.17 -16.58
N ARG A 24 -7.64 -5.29 -15.70
CA ARG A 24 -7.68 -6.32 -14.65
C ARG A 24 -7.67 -7.75 -15.19
N THR A 25 -8.40 -8.02 -16.27
CA THR A 25 -8.41 -9.36 -16.88
C THR A 25 -7.14 -9.66 -17.66
N SER A 26 -6.45 -8.63 -18.18
CA SER A 26 -5.19 -8.81 -18.92
C SER A 26 -3.97 -8.91 -18.01
N THR A 27 -4.06 -8.41 -16.76
CA THR A 27 -2.99 -8.44 -15.74
C THR A 27 -3.00 -9.69 -14.88
N SER A 28 -3.97 -10.61 -15.02
CA SER A 28 -4.07 -11.80 -14.18
C SER A 28 -2.96 -12.86 -14.42
N SER A 29 -2.06 -12.62 -15.37
CA SER A 29 -0.89 -13.46 -15.63
C SER A 29 0.34 -12.88 -14.91
N MET A 30 0.62 -13.40 -13.71
CA MET A 30 1.87 -13.16 -12.97
C MET A 30 3.08 -13.40 -13.89
N THR A 31 3.86 -12.36 -14.21
CA THR A 31 5.33 -12.39 -14.49
C THR A 31 5.83 -11.17 -15.29
N SER A 32 4.98 -10.29 -15.79
CA SER A 32 5.46 -9.03 -16.41
C SER A 32 4.35 -8.00 -16.55
N VAL A 33 4.71 -6.71 -16.45
CA VAL A 33 3.89 -5.58 -16.91
C VAL A 33 3.19 -5.97 -18.22
N PRO A 34 1.85 -6.06 -18.23
CA PRO A 34 1.12 -6.65 -19.33
C PRO A 34 1.43 -5.93 -20.64
N LYS A 35 1.67 -6.68 -21.71
CA LYS A 35 1.87 -6.14 -23.06
C LYS A 35 0.81 -5.09 -23.46
N PRO A 36 -0.49 -5.24 -23.11
CA PRO A 36 -1.51 -4.20 -23.33
C PRO A 36 -1.16 -2.83 -22.75
N LEU A 37 -0.55 -2.75 -21.56
CA LEU A 37 -0.18 -1.47 -20.94
C LEU A 37 0.93 -0.76 -21.74
N LYS A 38 1.87 -1.53 -22.30
CA LYS A 38 2.93 -0.98 -23.18
C LYS A 38 2.36 -0.34 -24.45
N PHE A 39 1.22 -0.81 -24.95
CA PHE A 39 0.55 -0.20 -26.12
C PHE A 39 -0.18 1.11 -25.78
N LEU A 40 -0.54 1.32 -24.50
CA LEU A 40 -1.13 2.58 -24.04
C LEU A 40 -0.08 3.66 -23.78
N ARG A 41 1.21 3.28 -23.77
CA ARG A 41 2.35 4.18 -23.54
C ARG A 41 2.33 5.46 -24.40
N PRO A 42 2.09 5.41 -25.73
CA PRO A 42 2.10 6.62 -26.56
C PRO A 42 0.95 7.59 -26.24
N HIS A 43 -0.15 7.08 -25.70
CA HIS A 43 -1.35 7.86 -25.41
C HIS A 43 -1.45 8.34 -23.97
N PHE A 44 -0.47 8.00 -23.13
CA PHE A 44 -0.53 8.35 -21.71
C PHE A 44 -0.59 9.86 -21.50
N LEU A 45 0.24 10.64 -22.18
CA LEU A 45 0.22 12.12 -22.09
C LEU A 45 -1.14 12.71 -22.47
N GLU A 46 -1.75 12.23 -23.56
CA GLU A 46 -3.09 12.66 -24.00
C GLU A 46 -4.15 12.36 -22.93
N LEU A 47 -4.05 11.20 -22.25
CA LEU A 47 -4.96 10.85 -21.16
C LEU A 47 -4.78 11.75 -19.93
N GLN A 48 -3.56 12.20 -19.65
CA GLN A 48 -3.30 13.12 -18.55
C GLN A 48 -3.92 14.49 -18.80
N GLU A 49 -3.73 15.03 -20.00
CA GLU A 49 -4.35 16.29 -20.43
C GLU A 49 -5.87 16.19 -20.43
N LEU A 50 -6.41 15.05 -20.85
CA LEU A 50 -7.84 14.80 -20.80
C LEU A 50 -8.34 14.78 -19.34
N HIS A 51 -7.65 14.10 -18.44
CA HIS A 51 -8.02 14.04 -17.03
C HIS A 51 -8.01 15.42 -16.36
N THR A 52 -7.03 16.27 -16.66
CA THR A 52 -6.98 17.64 -16.09
C THR A 52 -8.10 18.53 -16.61
N SER A 53 -8.59 18.28 -17.84
CA SER A 53 -9.73 19.02 -18.40
C SER A 53 -11.09 18.65 -17.78
N TRP A 54 -11.19 17.52 -17.07
CA TRP A 54 -12.45 17.05 -16.49
C TRP A 54 -12.77 17.75 -15.16
N PRO A 55 -14.06 18.06 -14.88
CA PRO A 55 -14.48 18.57 -13.59
C PRO A 55 -14.44 17.46 -12.53
N ASP A 56 -14.32 17.85 -11.26
CA ASP A 56 -14.31 16.92 -10.14
C ASP A 56 -15.64 16.15 -10.08
N SER A 57 -15.53 14.83 -10.18
CA SER A 57 -16.64 13.89 -10.31
C SER A 57 -16.14 12.48 -10.01
N ASP A 58 -17.04 11.57 -9.65
CA ASP A 58 -16.69 10.15 -9.46
C ASP A 58 -16.09 9.53 -10.74
N ASP A 59 -16.50 10.01 -11.92
CA ASP A 59 -15.94 9.55 -13.20
C ASP A 59 -14.49 10.02 -13.40
N LYS A 60 -14.15 11.23 -12.93
CA LYS A 60 -12.77 11.73 -12.90
C LYS A 60 -11.92 10.94 -11.89
N ALA A 61 -12.48 10.58 -10.74
CA ALA A 61 -11.78 9.76 -9.76
C ALA A 61 -11.49 8.34 -10.29
N LEU A 62 -12.47 7.73 -10.98
CA LEU A 62 -12.27 6.45 -11.67
C LEU A 62 -11.19 6.55 -12.75
N PHE A 63 -11.16 7.66 -13.49
CA PHE A 63 -10.13 7.90 -14.48
C PHE A 63 -8.75 8.08 -13.85
N ALA A 64 -8.65 8.78 -12.72
CA ALA A 64 -7.42 8.89 -11.93
C ALA A 64 -6.92 7.51 -11.45
N ASP A 65 -7.81 6.64 -10.97
CA ASP A 65 -7.44 5.27 -10.58
C ASP A 65 -6.85 4.47 -11.75
N ILE A 66 -7.42 4.60 -12.95
CA ILE A 66 -6.88 3.95 -14.14
C ILE A 66 -5.51 4.55 -14.50
N LEU A 67 -5.37 5.87 -14.46
CA LEU A 67 -4.09 6.55 -14.71
C LEU A 67 -3.00 6.14 -13.72
N SER A 68 -3.35 5.91 -12.45
CA SER A 68 -2.45 5.38 -11.44
C SER A 68 -1.83 4.06 -11.88
N VAL A 69 -2.65 3.10 -12.32
CA VAL A 69 -2.17 1.79 -12.78
C VAL A 69 -1.34 1.91 -14.05
N LEU A 70 -1.73 2.78 -14.98
CA LEU A 70 -0.96 3.01 -16.20
C LEU A 70 0.43 3.61 -15.91
N ALA A 71 0.53 4.46 -14.88
CA ALA A 71 1.76 5.12 -14.49
C ALA A 71 2.86 4.15 -14.02
N MET A 72 2.51 2.96 -13.52
CA MET A 72 3.47 1.89 -13.17
C MET A 72 4.41 1.55 -14.33
N THR A 73 3.95 1.75 -15.56
CA THR A 73 4.69 1.42 -16.79
C THR A 73 5.42 2.62 -17.41
N TYR A 74 5.29 3.78 -16.77
CA TYR A 74 5.74 5.09 -17.25
C TYR A 74 6.60 5.85 -16.23
N SER A 75 7.16 5.12 -15.26
CA SER A 75 7.97 5.65 -14.16
C SER A 75 9.21 6.43 -14.64
N ASP A 76 9.78 6.07 -15.79
CA ASP A 76 10.94 6.76 -16.40
C ASP A 76 10.68 8.25 -16.68
N THR A 77 9.44 8.59 -17.02
CA THR A 77 9.06 9.92 -17.51
C THR A 77 8.28 10.72 -16.48
N GLN A 78 7.65 10.05 -15.52
CA GLN A 78 7.00 10.69 -14.39
C GLN A 78 7.22 9.87 -13.12
N PRO A 79 8.29 10.17 -12.35
CA PRO A 79 8.52 9.49 -11.09
C PRO A 79 7.35 9.78 -10.13
N ARG A 80 6.91 8.74 -9.41
CA ARG A 80 5.77 8.77 -8.46
C ARG A 80 4.39 9.03 -9.10
N GLY A 81 4.24 8.67 -10.38
CA GLY A 81 2.97 8.84 -11.09
C GLY A 81 1.84 8.00 -10.49
N THR A 82 2.13 6.77 -10.06
CA THR A 82 1.15 5.83 -9.48
C THR A 82 0.53 6.45 -8.22
N LEU A 83 1.37 6.81 -7.25
CA LEU A 83 0.95 7.41 -6.00
C LEU A 83 0.21 8.74 -6.23
N ARG A 84 0.71 9.59 -7.12
CA ARG A 84 0.07 10.88 -7.42
C ARG A 84 -1.38 10.71 -7.88
N TYR A 85 -1.61 9.88 -8.90
CA TYR A 85 -2.96 9.69 -9.42
C TYR A 85 -3.86 8.94 -8.44
N ARG A 86 -3.29 8.08 -7.60
CA ARG A 86 -4.02 7.42 -6.53
C ARG A 86 -4.55 8.42 -5.49
N LEU A 87 -3.71 9.33 -5.01
CA LEU A 87 -4.13 10.37 -4.06
C LEU A 87 -5.19 11.29 -4.69
N LEU A 88 -5.02 11.67 -5.96
CA LEU A 88 -6.04 12.45 -6.69
C LEU A 88 -7.37 11.71 -6.81
N SER A 89 -7.36 10.39 -7.00
CA SER A 89 -8.59 9.60 -7.02
C SER A 89 -9.28 9.58 -5.65
N GLN A 90 -8.51 9.40 -4.57
CA GLN A 90 -9.05 9.41 -3.20
C GLN A 90 -9.64 10.77 -2.82
N GLU A 91 -9.02 11.87 -3.25
CA GLU A 91 -9.52 13.24 -3.00
C GLU A 91 -10.78 13.56 -3.82
N ALA A 92 -10.86 13.08 -5.06
CA ALA A 92 -11.95 13.38 -5.97
C ALA A 92 -13.18 12.47 -5.78
N SER A 93 -13.01 11.28 -5.21
CA SER A 93 -14.10 10.29 -5.04
C SER A 93 -14.83 10.47 -3.72
N SER A 94 -16.15 10.38 -3.76
CA SER A 94 -16.98 10.24 -2.55
C SER A 94 -16.84 8.85 -1.90
N THR A 95 -16.45 7.84 -2.68
CA THR A 95 -16.19 6.46 -2.24
C THR A 95 -14.86 5.98 -2.82
N PRO A 96 -13.74 6.07 -2.08
CA PRO A 96 -12.44 5.65 -2.59
C PRO A 96 -12.46 4.15 -2.92
N SER A 97 -11.92 3.80 -4.09
CA SER A 97 -11.79 2.40 -4.51
C SER A 97 -10.71 1.70 -3.69
N ASP A 98 -10.83 0.40 -3.43
CA ASP A 98 -9.78 -0.37 -2.74
C ASP A 98 -8.53 -0.53 -3.65
N PRO A 99 -7.31 -0.16 -3.19
CA PRO A 99 -6.10 -0.32 -3.98
C PRO A 99 -5.81 -1.79 -4.34
N GLY A 100 -6.31 -2.73 -3.52
CA GLY A 100 -6.22 -4.17 -3.73
C GLY A 100 -6.87 -4.70 -5.01
N LEU A 101 -7.80 -3.95 -5.60
CA LEU A 101 -8.55 -4.39 -6.79
C LEU A 101 -7.67 -4.60 -8.03
N TRP A 102 -6.49 -3.97 -8.05
CA TRP A 102 -5.50 -4.06 -9.13
C TRP A 102 -4.46 -5.16 -8.90
N GLY A 103 -4.43 -5.76 -7.70
CA GLY A 103 -3.57 -6.90 -7.36
C GLY A 103 -2.17 -6.52 -6.85
N HIS A 104 -1.37 -7.54 -6.55
CA HIS A 104 -0.08 -7.40 -5.87
C HIS A 104 0.96 -6.56 -6.62
N GLU A 105 1.01 -6.63 -7.95
CA GLU A 105 2.00 -5.85 -8.71
C GLU A 105 1.75 -4.35 -8.54
N TYR A 106 0.49 -3.92 -8.61
CA TYR A 106 0.11 -2.54 -8.35
C TYR A 106 0.49 -2.11 -6.93
N ILE A 107 0.18 -2.92 -5.92
CA ILE A 107 0.52 -2.60 -4.53
C ILE A 107 2.02 -2.51 -4.33
N ARG A 108 2.82 -3.38 -4.95
CA ARG A 108 4.28 -3.32 -4.84
C ARG A 108 4.84 -2.02 -5.43
N HIS A 109 4.34 -1.60 -6.59
CA HIS A 109 4.72 -0.32 -7.19
C HIS A 109 4.27 0.86 -6.32
N LEU A 110 3.06 0.81 -5.78
CA LEU A 110 2.53 1.85 -4.91
C LEU A 110 3.31 1.94 -3.58
N ALA A 111 3.68 0.80 -2.99
CA ALA A 111 4.50 0.71 -1.79
C ALA A 111 5.88 1.36 -1.98
N ALA A 112 6.57 1.04 -3.08
CA ALA A 112 7.87 1.65 -3.40
C ALA A 112 7.77 3.18 -3.55
N GLU A 113 6.75 3.68 -4.26
CA GLU A 113 6.53 5.12 -4.40
C GLU A 113 6.11 5.79 -3.08
N LEU A 114 5.41 5.07 -2.19
CA LEU A 114 5.03 5.54 -0.85
C LEU A 114 6.24 5.77 0.04
N GLY A 115 7.20 4.83 0.10
CA GLY A 115 8.42 4.97 0.89
C GLY A 115 9.27 6.17 0.44
N GLU A 116 9.42 6.36 -0.87
CA GLU A 116 10.12 7.51 -1.45
C GLU A 116 9.42 8.84 -1.12
N GLU A 117 8.09 8.91 -1.29
CA GLU A 117 7.33 10.12 -1.00
C GLU A 117 7.30 10.44 0.50
N TYR A 118 7.23 9.43 1.36
CA TYR A 118 7.28 9.60 2.82
C TYR A 118 8.57 10.28 3.24
N SER A 119 9.72 9.75 2.82
CA SER A 119 11.04 10.31 3.12
C SER A 119 11.11 11.79 2.74
N LEU A 120 10.60 12.14 1.55
CA LEU A 120 10.59 13.52 1.06
C LEU A 120 9.62 14.43 1.83
N ARG A 121 8.46 13.93 2.26
CA ARG A 121 7.51 14.72 3.06
C ARG A 121 8.00 14.93 4.48
N VAL A 122 8.68 13.96 5.07
CA VAL A 122 9.33 14.08 6.38
C VAL A 122 10.40 15.16 6.33
N GLU A 123 11.30 15.13 5.34
CA GLU A 123 12.32 16.17 5.13
C GLU A 123 11.71 17.57 4.98
N LYS A 124 10.56 17.67 4.29
CA LYS A 124 9.83 18.92 4.07
C LYS A 124 8.85 19.29 5.19
N SER A 125 8.74 18.47 6.25
CA SER A 125 7.76 18.65 7.34
C SER A 125 6.31 18.79 6.85
N GLN A 126 5.93 18.04 5.82
CA GLN A 126 4.58 18.00 5.27
C GLN A 126 3.73 16.93 5.95
N ASP A 127 2.41 16.96 5.69
CA ASP A 127 1.51 15.97 6.25
C ASP A 127 1.74 14.56 5.64
N ILE A 128 1.92 13.61 6.54
CA ILE A 128 2.16 12.18 6.28
C ILE A 128 0.95 11.32 6.65
N SER A 129 -0.12 11.93 7.20
CA SER A 129 -1.30 11.20 7.67
C SER A 129 -1.97 10.40 6.55
N THR A 130 -2.14 11.01 5.38
CA THR A 130 -2.72 10.36 4.19
C THR A 130 -1.88 9.20 3.68
N LEU A 131 -0.55 9.33 3.70
CA LEU A 131 0.36 8.27 3.25
C LEU A 131 0.28 7.06 4.19
N ARG A 132 0.28 7.29 5.50
CA ARG A 132 0.12 6.23 6.50
C ARG A 132 -1.25 5.55 6.40
N ALA A 133 -2.32 6.29 6.10
CA ALA A 133 -3.65 5.70 5.90
C ALA A 133 -3.66 4.77 4.67
N LEU A 134 -3.14 5.25 3.53
CA LEU A 134 -3.05 4.45 2.30
C LEU A 134 -2.18 3.19 2.49
N ALA A 135 -1.09 3.31 3.24
CA ALA A 135 -0.24 2.16 3.53
C ALA A 135 -0.91 1.11 4.41
N LEU A 136 -1.78 1.51 5.34
CA LEU A 136 -2.57 0.56 6.12
C LEU A 136 -3.57 -0.20 5.24
N GLU A 137 -4.20 0.47 4.27
CA GLU A 137 -5.06 -0.20 3.28
C GLU A 137 -4.25 -1.24 2.48
N CYS A 138 -3.05 -0.87 2.01
CA CYS A 138 -2.15 -1.77 1.30
C CYS A 138 -1.66 -2.93 2.18
N ALA A 139 -1.26 -2.67 3.41
CA ALA A 139 -0.81 -3.70 4.35
C ALA A 139 -1.92 -4.70 4.69
N THR A 140 -3.16 -4.21 4.86
CA THR A 140 -4.34 -5.07 5.06
C THR A 140 -4.54 -6.02 3.89
N PHE A 141 -4.45 -5.52 2.66
CA PHE A 141 -4.52 -6.38 1.47
C PHE A 141 -3.41 -7.42 1.45
N LEU A 142 -2.16 -7.02 1.73
CA LEU A 142 -1.00 -7.90 1.69
C LEU A 142 -1.12 -9.04 2.71
N ILE A 143 -1.54 -8.74 3.94
CA ILE A 143 -1.77 -9.75 4.99
C ILE A 143 -2.87 -10.73 4.56
N HIS A 144 -4.00 -10.24 4.02
CA HIS A 144 -5.08 -11.12 3.54
C HIS A 144 -4.69 -12.02 2.37
N HIS A 145 -3.66 -11.65 1.62
CA HIS A 145 -3.15 -12.41 0.47
C HIS A 145 -1.79 -13.07 0.75
N ASN A 146 -1.48 -13.35 2.03
CA ASN A 146 -0.30 -14.11 2.45
C ASN A 146 1.05 -13.46 2.10
N ALA A 147 1.07 -12.14 1.99
CA ALA A 147 2.27 -11.33 1.77
C ALA A 147 2.62 -10.55 3.06
N GLU A 148 2.68 -11.26 4.20
CA GLU A 148 2.90 -10.64 5.51
C GLU A 148 4.26 -9.92 5.61
N ALA A 149 5.31 -10.45 4.97
CA ALA A 149 6.63 -9.84 4.95
C ALA A 149 6.61 -8.47 4.25
N ASP A 150 6.03 -8.42 3.04
CA ASP A 150 5.85 -7.17 2.27
C ASP A 150 5.04 -6.13 3.06
N ALA A 151 4.05 -6.58 3.86
CA ALA A 151 3.25 -5.69 4.71
C ALA A 151 4.06 -5.11 5.87
N VAL A 152 4.90 -5.92 6.53
CA VAL A 152 5.79 -5.47 7.60
C VAL A 152 6.79 -4.44 7.07
N ASP A 153 7.44 -4.73 5.94
CA ASP A 153 8.44 -3.85 5.33
C ASP A 153 7.80 -2.49 4.96
N LEU A 154 6.62 -2.50 4.32
CA LEU A 154 5.89 -1.26 4.00
C LEU A 154 5.58 -0.41 5.24
N LEU A 155 5.17 -1.03 6.35
CA LEU A 155 4.84 -0.29 7.57
C LEU A 155 6.09 0.20 8.31
N GLU A 156 7.23 -0.50 8.16
CA GLU A 156 8.54 -0.08 8.66
C GLU A 156 9.06 1.14 7.92
N GLU A 157 9.01 1.14 6.58
CA GLU A 157 9.42 2.29 5.75
C GLU A 157 8.66 3.60 6.09
N LEU A 158 7.44 3.47 6.63
CA LEU A 158 6.57 4.59 7.01
C LEU A 158 6.55 4.89 8.51
N GLU A 159 7.47 4.25 9.25
CA GLU A 159 7.65 4.36 10.70
C GLU A 159 6.34 4.14 11.49
N CYS A 160 5.52 3.18 11.04
CA CYS A 160 4.21 2.90 11.63
C CYS A 160 3.95 1.41 11.90
N VAL A 161 5.03 0.62 12.03
CA VAL A 161 5.00 -0.83 12.30
C VAL A 161 4.09 -1.24 13.45
N ALA A 162 3.96 -0.41 14.50
CA ALA A 162 3.10 -0.69 15.65
C ALA A 162 1.63 -0.98 15.29
N LYS A 163 1.14 -0.40 14.19
CA LYS A 163 -0.24 -0.59 13.72
C LYS A 163 -0.50 -1.97 13.14
N ILE A 164 0.54 -2.76 12.83
CA ILE A 164 0.37 -4.11 12.32
C ILE A 164 -0.35 -5.02 13.33
N ALA A 165 -0.25 -4.72 14.63
CA ALA A 165 -0.96 -5.44 15.68
C ALA A 165 -2.49 -5.39 15.52
N ASP A 166 -3.02 -4.32 14.93
CA ASP A 166 -4.47 -4.19 14.69
C ASP A 166 -4.92 -4.92 13.42
N LEU A 167 -3.99 -5.32 12.55
CA LEU A 167 -4.26 -5.94 11.25
C LEU A 167 -4.12 -7.47 11.26
N VAL A 168 -3.40 -8.01 12.24
CA VAL A 168 -3.13 -9.45 12.33
C VAL A 168 -4.28 -10.22 12.96
N ASP A 169 -4.47 -11.44 12.46
CA ASP A 169 -5.45 -12.39 12.96
C ASP A 169 -4.76 -13.66 13.50
N LYS A 170 -5.56 -14.63 13.94
CA LYS A 170 -5.06 -15.90 14.52
C LYS A 170 -4.26 -16.77 13.53
N ASP A 171 -4.38 -16.54 12.22
CA ASP A 171 -3.71 -17.35 11.20
C ASP A 171 -2.47 -16.64 10.63
N THR A 172 -2.38 -15.33 10.78
CA THR A 172 -1.31 -14.49 10.23
C THR A 172 -0.29 -14.06 11.30
N TYR A 173 -0.69 -13.89 12.57
CA TYR A 173 0.19 -13.36 13.62
C TYR A 173 1.51 -14.13 13.77
N THR A 174 1.48 -15.47 13.60
CA THR A 174 2.68 -16.30 13.76
C THR A 174 3.71 -16.00 12.68
N ARG A 175 3.26 -15.80 11.44
CA ARG A 175 4.13 -15.47 10.30
C ARG A 175 4.71 -14.06 10.45
N VAL A 176 3.88 -13.09 10.81
CA VAL A 176 4.30 -11.71 11.09
C VAL A 176 5.35 -11.67 12.19
N CYS A 177 5.07 -12.25 13.36
CA CYS A 177 6.01 -12.21 14.48
C CYS A 177 7.33 -12.94 14.16
N THR A 178 7.26 -14.08 13.46
CA THR A 178 8.47 -14.81 13.05
C THR A 178 9.33 -13.97 12.11
N TYR A 179 8.71 -13.30 11.14
CA TYR A 179 9.40 -12.39 10.22
C TYR A 179 10.03 -11.22 10.98
N MET A 180 9.25 -10.52 11.80
CA MET A 180 9.75 -9.39 12.59
C MET A 180 10.94 -9.78 13.47
N VAL A 181 10.86 -10.89 14.20
CA VAL A 181 11.94 -11.37 15.07
C VAL A 181 13.19 -11.75 14.28
N ALA A 182 13.03 -12.29 13.06
CA ALA A 182 14.13 -12.60 12.16
C ALA A 182 14.80 -11.35 11.59
N CYS A 183 14.06 -10.25 11.41
CA CYS A 183 14.58 -8.97 10.94
C CYS A 183 15.30 -8.16 12.03
N VAL A 184 15.00 -8.36 13.32
CA VAL A 184 15.62 -7.63 14.44
C VAL A 184 17.16 -7.51 14.36
N PRO A 185 17.95 -8.56 14.03
CA PRO A 185 19.40 -8.44 13.94
C PRO A 185 19.90 -7.58 12.76
N LEU A 186 19.04 -7.29 11.79
CA LEU A 186 19.33 -6.49 10.60
C LEU A 186 18.98 -5.01 10.79
N LEU A 187 18.23 -4.68 11.85
CA LEU A 187 17.73 -3.34 12.11
C LEU A 187 18.63 -2.59 13.10
N PRO A 188 18.94 -1.30 12.85
CA PRO A 188 19.60 -0.47 13.83
C PRO A 188 18.61 -0.03 14.93
N PRO A 189 19.11 0.33 16.13
CA PRO A 189 18.30 1.09 17.09
C PRO A 189 17.92 2.46 16.52
N PRO A 190 16.66 2.90 16.62
CA PRO A 190 15.59 2.41 17.51
C PRO A 190 14.61 1.37 16.92
N ASP A 191 14.75 0.99 15.66
CA ASP A 191 13.76 0.18 14.92
C ASP A 191 13.71 -1.27 15.42
N ASP A 192 14.86 -1.81 15.84
CA ASP A 192 14.97 -3.13 16.48
C ASP A 192 14.07 -3.26 17.74
N VAL A 193 14.07 -2.24 18.59
CA VAL A 193 13.23 -2.15 19.79
C VAL A 193 11.76 -1.99 19.42
N ALA A 194 11.45 -1.18 18.40
CA ALA A 194 10.09 -1.02 17.91
C ALA A 194 9.51 -2.34 17.39
N PHE A 195 10.30 -3.11 16.65
CA PHE A 195 9.94 -4.44 16.16
C PHE A 195 9.67 -5.41 17.30
N LEU A 196 10.59 -5.51 18.27
CA LEU A 196 10.44 -6.40 19.42
C LEU A 196 9.22 -6.05 20.27
N ARG A 197 8.95 -4.75 20.50
CA ARG A 197 7.76 -4.29 21.25
C ARG A 197 6.46 -4.58 20.52
N THR A 198 6.45 -4.40 19.21
CA THR A 198 5.26 -4.69 18.39
C THR A 198 4.98 -6.18 18.34
N ALA A 199 6.00 -7.02 18.11
CA ALA A 199 5.86 -8.48 18.13
C ALA A 199 5.43 -8.99 19.53
N HIS A 200 5.95 -8.38 20.60
CA HIS A 200 5.50 -8.65 21.97
C HIS A 200 4.01 -8.35 22.16
N ALA A 201 3.55 -7.17 21.75
CA ALA A 201 2.14 -6.78 21.86
C ALA A 201 1.22 -7.76 21.12
N ILE A 202 1.61 -8.22 19.94
CA ILE A 202 0.87 -9.22 19.15
C ILE A 202 0.80 -10.55 19.91
N TYR A 203 1.91 -11.04 20.46
CA TYR A 203 1.91 -12.29 21.23
C TYR A 203 1.01 -12.22 22.48
N ILE A 204 1.00 -11.08 23.18
CA ILE A 204 0.10 -10.86 24.32
C ILE A 204 -1.37 -10.89 23.88
N GLN A 205 -1.72 -10.20 22.80
CA GLN A 205 -3.09 -10.20 22.25
C GLN A 205 -3.59 -11.60 21.89
N HIS A 206 -2.70 -12.46 21.40
CA HIS A 206 -3.02 -13.86 21.05
C HIS A 206 -2.76 -14.87 22.18
N SER A 207 -2.52 -14.40 23.42
CA SER A 207 -2.30 -15.23 24.61
C SER A 207 -1.11 -16.20 24.49
N LYS A 208 -0.06 -15.78 23.79
CA LYS A 208 1.22 -16.50 23.63
C LYS A 208 2.26 -15.96 24.60
N PHE A 209 2.02 -16.21 25.88
CA PHE A 209 2.85 -15.70 26.98
C PHE A 209 4.30 -16.20 26.98
N PRO A 210 4.61 -17.48 26.67
CA PRO A 210 6.01 -17.95 26.66
C PRO A 210 6.86 -17.20 25.62
N GLU A 211 6.32 -16.98 24.42
CA GLU A 211 6.98 -16.23 23.36
C GLU A 211 7.08 -14.73 23.71
N ALA A 212 6.03 -14.16 24.31
CA ALA A 212 6.07 -12.78 24.80
C ALA A 212 7.18 -12.56 25.85
N ILE A 213 7.28 -13.45 26.85
CA ILE A 213 8.34 -13.39 27.88
C ILE A 213 9.73 -13.47 27.23
N ALA A 214 9.92 -14.33 26.24
CA ALA A 214 11.19 -14.44 25.53
C ALA A 214 11.58 -13.13 24.84
N LEU A 215 10.62 -12.41 24.24
CA LEU A 215 10.84 -11.09 23.65
C LEU A 215 11.09 -10.01 24.72
N ALA A 216 10.37 -10.05 25.84
CA ALA A 216 10.57 -9.10 26.96
C ALA A 216 11.98 -9.25 27.57
N ILE A 217 12.49 -10.48 27.70
CA ILE A 217 13.87 -10.74 28.11
C ILE A 217 14.86 -10.17 27.09
N LYS A 218 14.60 -10.36 25.79
CA LYS A 218 15.46 -9.83 24.72
C LYS A 218 15.47 -8.30 24.68
N LEU A 219 14.36 -7.65 25.03
CA LEU A 219 14.25 -6.21 25.21
C LEU A 219 15.00 -5.69 26.45
N GLY A 220 15.30 -6.56 27.41
CA GLY A 220 15.95 -6.18 28.68
C GLY A 220 15.05 -5.34 29.60
N ASP A 221 13.73 -5.37 29.43
CA ASP A 221 12.80 -4.60 30.25
C ASP A 221 12.19 -5.49 31.36
N PRO A 222 12.66 -5.35 32.63
CA PRO A 222 12.18 -6.18 33.72
C PRO A 222 10.70 -5.94 34.07
N LYS A 223 10.13 -4.79 33.71
CA LYS A 223 8.70 -4.50 33.96
C LYS A 223 7.81 -5.32 33.03
N LEU A 224 8.20 -5.43 31.75
CA LEU A 224 7.49 -6.24 30.77
C LEU A 224 7.54 -7.73 31.14
N VAL A 225 8.72 -8.23 31.56
CA VAL A 225 8.84 -9.62 32.03
C VAL A 225 7.93 -9.91 33.23
N TYR A 226 7.84 -8.97 34.17
CA TYR A 226 6.97 -9.10 35.32
C TYR A 226 5.48 -9.06 34.93
N SER A 227 5.07 -8.17 34.01
CA SER A 227 3.69 -8.13 33.54
C SER A 227 3.29 -9.40 32.80
N ASP A 228 4.17 -9.94 31.97
CA ASP A 228 3.88 -11.14 31.17
C ASP A 228 3.80 -12.40 32.05
N PHE A 229 4.56 -12.45 33.14
CA PHE A 229 4.50 -13.56 34.10
C PHE A 229 3.21 -13.56 34.93
N HIS A 230 2.58 -12.40 35.10
CA HIS A 230 1.35 -12.21 35.87
C HIS A 230 0.07 -12.14 35.01
N ALA A 231 0.21 -12.17 33.69
CA ALA A 231 -0.90 -12.19 32.73
C ALA A 231 -1.52 -13.59 32.60
#